data_AF-A0A9D9XCV5-F1
#
_entry.id   AF-A0A9D9XCV5-F1
#
_cell.length_a   1.000
_cell.length_b   1.000
_cell.length_c   1.000
_cell.angle_alpha   90.00
_cell.angle_beta   90.00
_cell.angle_gamma   90.00
#
_symmetry.space_group_name_H-M   'P 1'
#
loop_
_entity.id
_entity.type
_entity.pdbx_description
1 polymer ?
#
loop_
_entity_poly.entity_id
_entity_poly.type
_entity_poly.pdbx_seq_one_letter_code
_entity_poly.pdbx_strand_id
1 'polypeptide(L)'
;MRNLLAFFQRFRIFLVFVLLQIIALTTYVRYSEFARLQALSTISGINSSVMSARNDVVKHFNLENTNKLLSWENAWLKQQLKLSNYRIKKGVVSIDDTLYKQQFKYIPATAIHSTFDKRNNYMTIDIGANHGIKKGWGVFSSQGVVGIVHTVGNRYSLVKTILSKNINIDVMLEKGGAFGLLKWDAASPKHVQISGISNDLRIKKWSRVITKGGSGIFPRGIPVGRVVEKRFMEGRPLWDIHLLTAVDFRTIQHVYVVKNIHLDELEQLQEAIPADKEEDEL
;
A
#
# COMPACT_ATOMS: atom_id res chain seq x y z
N MET A 1 -49.07 5.97 48.19
CA MET A 1 -49.60 7.21 47.56
C MET A 1 -49.46 8.48 48.42
N ARG A 2 -49.64 8.46 49.76
CA ARG A 2 -49.55 9.66 50.62
C ARG A 2 -48.31 10.56 50.39
N ASN A 3 -47.11 9.98 50.22
CA ASN A 3 -45.87 10.75 50.05
C ASN A 3 -45.84 11.57 48.73
N LEU A 4 -46.52 11.10 47.69
CA LEU A 4 -46.58 11.77 46.39
C LEU A 4 -47.52 12.99 46.46
N LEU A 5 -48.65 12.88 47.16
CA LEU A 5 -49.53 14.02 47.48
C LEU A 5 -48.83 15.05 48.38
N ALA A 6 -48.07 14.60 49.39
CA ALA A 6 -47.29 15.48 50.25
C ALA A 6 -46.18 16.23 49.49
N PHE A 7 -45.57 15.61 48.47
CA PHE A 7 -44.62 16.26 47.57
C PHE A 7 -45.28 17.40 46.77
N PHE A 8 -46.45 17.16 46.16
CA PHE A 8 -47.22 18.20 45.47
C PHE A 8 -47.64 19.35 46.39
N GLN A 9 -47.99 19.07 47.65
CA GLN A 9 -48.30 20.11 48.64
C GLN A 9 -47.05 20.92 49.05
N ARG A 10 -45.92 20.26 49.33
CA ARG A 10 -44.66 20.92 49.72
C ARG A 10 -44.09 21.82 48.62
N PHE A 11 -44.20 21.40 47.35
CA PHE A 11 -43.68 22.15 46.21
C PHE A 11 -44.76 22.92 45.43
N ARG A 12 -45.96 23.13 45.99
CA ARG A 12 -47.10 23.76 45.29
C ARG A 12 -46.73 25.08 44.61
N ILE A 13 -46.03 25.97 45.32
CA ILE A 13 -45.62 27.28 44.80
C ILE A 13 -44.60 27.13 43.67
N PHE A 14 -43.61 26.25 43.82
CA PHE A 14 -42.61 25.96 42.79
C PHE A 14 -43.22 25.35 41.53
N LEU A 15 -44.15 24.40 41.68
CA LEU A 15 -44.84 23.76 40.55
C LEU A 15 -45.77 24.73 39.81
N VAL A 16 -46.48 25.59 40.53
CA VAL A 16 -47.28 26.68 39.92
C VAL A 16 -46.36 27.68 39.21
N PHE A 17 -45.22 28.04 39.79
CA PHE A 17 -44.22 28.90 39.15
C PHE A 17 -43.68 28.27 37.85
N VAL A 18 -43.25 27.00 37.87
CA VAL A 18 -42.77 26.28 36.68
C VAL A 18 -43.86 26.17 35.61
N LEU A 19 -45.12 25.90 36.00
CA LEU A 19 -46.24 25.82 35.07
C LEU A 19 -46.54 27.19 34.43
N LEU A 20 -46.54 28.27 35.21
CA LEU A 20 -46.67 29.64 34.70
C LEU A 20 -45.48 30.04 33.82
N GLN A 21 -44.25 29.64 34.16
CA GLN A 21 -43.05 29.86 33.35
C GLN A 21 -43.17 29.18 31.98
N ILE A 22 -43.66 27.93 31.93
CA ILE A 22 -43.91 27.18 30.69
C ILE A 22 -45.01 27.86 29.87
N ILE A 23 -46.11 28.30 30.48
CA ILE A 23 -47.19 29.01 29.78
C ILE A 23 -46.69 30.36 29.24
N ALA A 24 -45.91 31.12 30.00
CA ALA A 24 -45.33 32.38 29.58
C ALA A 24 -44.35 32.18 28.40
N LEU A 25 -43.43 31.23 28.51
CA LEU A 25 -42.48 30.89 27.43
C LEU A 25 -43.18 30.40 26.16
N THR A 26 -44.17 29.50 26.29
CA THR A 26 -44.91 28.98 25.12
C THR A 26 -45.78 30.05 24.45
N THR A 27 -46.35 30.97 25.23
CA THR A 27 -47.11 32.12 24.69
C THR A 27 -46.18 33.13 24.02
N TYR A 28 -45.04 33.45 24.64
CA TYR A 28 -44.01 34.35 24.08
C TYR A 28 -43.45 33.82 22.76
N VAL A 29 -43.08 32.52 22.71
CA VAL A 29 -42.58 31.86 21.49
C VAL A 29 -43.66 31.70 20.42
N ARG A 30 -44.95 31.63 20.78
CA ARG A 30 -46.05 31.65 19.79
C ARG A 30 -46.31 33.04 19.21
N TYR A 31 -46.31 34.09 20.05
CA TYR A 31 -46.71 35.45 19.66
C TYR A 31 -45.59 36.24 18.98
N SER A 32 -44.33 36.03 19.36
CA SER A 32 -43.18 36.70 18.72
C SER A 32 -42.65 35.89 17.54
N GLU A 33 -42.85 36.38 16.32
CA GLU A 33 -42.23 35.87 15.08
C GLU A 33 -40.72 35.64 15.26
N PHE A 34 -40.04 36.60 15.90
CA PHE A 34 -38.60 36.56 16.14
C PHE A 34 -38.20 35.42 17.10
N ALA A 35 -38.93 35.24 18.21
CA ALA A 35 -38.66 34.17 19.17
C ALA A 35 -38.95 32.78 18.57
N ARG A 36 -39.98 32.67 17.72
CA ARG A 36 -40.33 31.43 17.02
C ARG A 36 -39.23 30.99 16.06
N LEU A 37 -38.70 31.92 15.27
CA LEU A 37 -37.58 31.68 14.35
C LEU A 37 -36.28 31.30 15.10
N GLN A 38 -35.99 31.94 16.24
CA GLN A 38 -34.78 31.68 17.01
C GLN A 38 -34.85 30.37 17.83
N ALA A 39 -36.03 29.96 18.28
CA ALA A 39 -36.23 28.64 18.87
C ALA A 39 -36.03 27.52 17.84
N LEU A 40 -36.57 27.69 16.62
CA LEU A 40 -36.40 26.72 15.52
C LEU A 40 -34.93 26.59 15.06
N SER A 41 -34.18 27.69 15.00
CA SER A 41 -32.75 27.66 14.64
C SER A 41 -31.89 27.02 15.75
N THR A 42 -32.24 27.21 17.02
CA THR A 42 -31.51 26.61 18.15
C THR A 42 -31.73 25.10 18.22
N ILE A 43 -32.97 24.64 18.04
CA ILE A 43 -33.32 23.21 18.02
C ILE A 43 -32.65 22.49 16.83
N SER A 44 -32.57 23.13 15.66
CA SER A 44 -31.87 22.56 14.50
C SER A 44 -30.34 22.60 14.61
N GLY A 45 -29.75 23.61 15.26
CA GLY A 45 -28.30 23.69 15.54
C GLY A 45 -27.78 22.57 16.46
N ILE A 46 -28.55 22.19 17.48
CA ILE A 46 -28.20 21.09 18.40
C ILE A 46 -28.26 19.73 17.69
N ASN A 47 -29.30 19.48 16.88
CA ASN A 47 -29.37 18.27 16.05
C ASN A 47 -28.21 18.19 15.03
N SER A 48 -27.81 19.32 14.44
CA SER A 48 -26.69 19.38 13.48
C SER A 48 -25.36 18.99 14.13
N SER A 49 -25.06 19.53 15.32
CA SER A 49 -23.79 19.30 16.04
C SER A 49 -23.67 17.90 16.66
N VAL A 50 -24.77 17.32 17.14
CA VAL A 50 -24.79 15.90 17.54
C VAL A 50 -24.60 14.98 16.33
N MET A 51 -25.17 15.33 15.18
CA MET A 51 -25.03 14.52 13.95
C MET A 51 -23.64 14.65 13.31
N SER A 52 -22.97 15.81 13.39
CA SER A 52 -21.58 15.95 12.95
C SER A 52 -20.62 15.16 13.84
N ALA A 53 -20.72 15.27 15.17
CA ALA A 53 -19.89 14.48 16.09
C ALA A 53 -20.09 12.96 15.91
N ARG A 54 -21.34 12.51 15.70
CA ARG A 54 -21.63 11.12 15.34
C ARG A 54 -21.00 10.72 14.00
N ASN A 55 -21.09 11.59 12.99
CA ASN A 55 -20.50 11.34 11.69
C ASN A 55 -18.97 11.27 11.75
N ASP A 56 -18.28 12.13 12.50
CA ASP A 56 -16.82 12.11 12.59
C ASP A 56 -16.29 10.86 13.30
N VAL A 57 -16.95 10.41 14.38
CA VAL A 57 -16.64 9.15 15.05
C VAL A 57 -16.89 7.95 14.11
N VAL A 58 -18.06 7.89 13.45
CA VAL A 58 -18.37 6.81 12.49
C VAL A 58 -17.42 6.82 11.29
N LYS A 59 -17.01 8.00 10.80
CA LYS A 59 -16.09 8.17 9.68
C LYS A 59 -14.67 7.71 10.03
N HIS A 60 -14.24 7.87 11.29
CA HIS A 60 -12.97 7.32 11.78
C HIS A 60 -12.99 5.79 11.87
N PHE A 61 -14.03 5.18 12.48
CA PHE A 61 -14.15 3.72 12.56
C PHE A 61 -14.37 3.06 11.20
N ASN A 62 -15.12 3.72 10.31
CA ASN A 62 -15.27 3.26 8.93
C ASN A 62 -14.06 3.60 8.06
N LEU A 63 -13.07 4.39 8.49
CA LEU A 63 -11.95 4.76 7.62
C LEU A 63 -11.10 3.53 7.24
N GLU A 64 -10.87 2.61 8.17
CA GLU A 64 -10.15 1.37 7.89
C GLU A 64 -10.95 0.45 6.94
N ASN A 65 -12.25 0.27 7.22
CA ASN A 65 -13.13 -0.55 6.37
C ASN A 65 -13.33 0.07 4.97
N THR A 66 -13.42 1.40 4.89
CA THR A 66 -13.53 2.16 3.64
C THR A 66 -12.21 2.16 2.90
N ASN A 67 -11.05 2.25 3.55
CA ASN A 67 -9.75 2.08 2.90
C ASN A 67 -9.55 0.64 2.40
N LYS A 68 -9.98 -0.38 3.17
CA LYS A 68 -10.00 -1.77 2.70
C LYS A 68 -10.91 -1.90 1.48
N LEU A 69 -12.15 -1.39 1.53
CA LEU A 69 -13.08 -1.37 0.40
C LEU A 69 -12.51 -0.62 -0.80
N LEU A 70 -11.96 0.59 -0.63
CA LEU A 70 -11.32 1.38 -1.68
C LEU A 70 -10.05 0.73 -2.23
N SER A 71 -9.34 -0.08 -1.44
CA SER A 71 -8.19 -0.87 -1.89
C SER A 71 -8.66 -2.06 -2.74
N TRP A 72 -9.72 -2.76 -2.31
CA TRP A 72 -10.42 -3.76 -3.11
C TRP A 72 -11.00 -3.17 -4.42
N GLU A 73 -11.63 -2.00 -4.34
CA GLU A 73 -12.20 -1.25 -5.46
C GLU A 73 -11.08 -0.76 -6.40
N ASN A 74 -9.95 -0.27 -5.88
CA ASN A 74 -8.81 0.10 -6.71
C ASN A 74 -8.16 -1.12 -7.37
N ALA A 75 -8.09 -2.27 -6.69
CA ALA A 75 -7.63 -3.51 -7.30
C ALA A 75 -8.59 -3.94 -8.42
N TRP A 76 -9.90 -3.87 -8.18
CA TRP A 76 -10.97 -4.16 -9.13
C TRP A 76 -11.01 -3.20 -10.33
N LEU A 77 -10.83 -1.89 -10.11
CA LEU A 77 -10.79 -0.87 -11.16
C LEU A 77 -9.48 -0.93 -11.96
N LYS A 78 -8.34 -1.24 -11.32
CA LYS A 78 -7.10 -1.56 -12.02
C LYS A 78 -7.24 -2.84 -12.85
N GLN A 79 -8.03 -3.80 -12.39
CA GLN A 79 -8.44 -5.00 -13.14
C GLN A 79 -9.44 -4.70 -14.28
N GLN A 80 -10.15 -3.56 -14.25
CA GLN A 80 -11.02 -3.09 -15.35
C GLN A 80 -10.30 -2.23 -16.40
N LEU A 81 -9.07 -1.77 -16.15
CA LEU A 81 -8.28 -1.05 -17.16
C LEU A 81 -7.91 -1.99 -18.31
N LYS A 82 -8.10 -1.53 -19.56
CA LYS A 82 -7.97 -2.27 -20.83
C LYS A 82 -6.59 -2.89 -21.16
N LEU A 83 -5.67 -2.98 -20.21
CA LEU A 83 -4.37 -3.64 -20.40
C LEU A 83 -4.41 -5.17 -20.22
N SER A 84 -5.51 -5.73 -19.70
CA SER A 84 -5.81 -7.19 -19.78
C SER A 84 -7.27 -7.49 -19.43
N ASN A 85 -7.88 -8.50 -20.06
CA ASN A 85 -9.23 -9.00 -19.75
C ASN A 85 -9.14 -10.44 -19.18
N TYR A 86 -10.08 -11.01 -18.41
CA TYR A 86 -11.37 -10.48 -17.94
C TYR A 86 -11.72 -10.95 -16.49
N ARG A 87 -13.02 -11.14 -16.24
CA ARG A 87 -13.78 -11.53 -15.03
C ARG A 87 -14.18 -13.04 -15.17
N ILE A 88 -14.49 -13.89 -14.16
CA ILE A 88 -14.94 -13.73 -12.75
C ILE A 88 -14.57 -15.00 -11.91
N LYS A 89 -14.02 -14.86 -10.68
CA LYS A 89 -14.49 -15.44 -9.38
C LYS A 89 -13.40 -15.38 -8.29
N LYS A 90 -13.83 -15.32 -7.01
CA LYS A 90 -12.96 -15.55 -5.85
C LYS A 90 -12.64 -17.04 -5.74
N GLY A 91 -11.38 -17.37 -5.47
CA GLY A 91 -10.85 -18.73 -5.57
C GLY A 91 -10.07 -18.90 -6.88
N VAL A 92 -8.77 -19.20 -6.76
CA VAL A 92 -7.74 -19.32 -7.81
C VAL A 92 -8.29 -19.50 -9.23
N VAL A 93 -8.41 -18.40 -9.98
CA VAL A 93 -8.73 -18.47 -11.40
C VAL A 93 -7.44 -18.78 -12.17
N SER A 94 -7.40 -19.95 -12.80
CA SER A 94 -6.57 -20.19 -13.97
C SER A 94 -7.42 -19.85 -15.19
N ILE A 95 -7.05 -18.82 -15.95
CA ILE A 95 -7.68 -18.56 -17.25
C ILE A 95 -6.86 -19.34 -18.26
N ASP A 96 -7.44 -20.37 -18.84
CA ASP A 96 -6.84 -21.10 -19.95
C ASP A 96 -7.21 -20.38 -21.26
N ASP A 97 -6.47 -19.31 -21.55
CA ASP A 97 -6.57 -18.58 -22.80
C ASP A 97 -5.67 -19.29 -23.83
N THR A 98 -6.30 -19.96 -24.79
CA THR A 98 -5.64 -20.68 -25.90
C THR A 98 -4.70 -19.81 -26.75
N LEU A 99 -4.74 -18.48 -26.65
CA LEU A 99 -3.83 -17.55 -27.33
C LEU A 99 -2.77 -16.93 -26.40
N TYR A 100 -3.00 -16.84 -25.09
CA TYR A 100 -2.09 -16.19 -24.14
C TYR A 100 -1.90 -16.98 -22.84
N LYS A 101 -0.79 -17.73 -22.75
CA LYS A 101 -0.42 -18.46 -21.53
C LYS A 101 -0.17 -17.50 -20.36
N GLN A 102 -0.85 -17.71 -19.22
CA GLN A 102 -0.72 -16.88 -18.04
C GLN A 102 0.67 -17.04 -17.38
N GLN A 103 1.57 -16.07 -17.54
CA GLN A 103 2.90 -16.14 -16.92
C GLN A 103 2.90 -15.78 -15.42
N PHE A 104 2.09 -14.79 -14.99
CA PHE A 104 2.12 -14.26 -13.61
C PHE A 104 0.76 -14.35 -12.90
N LYS A 105 0.81 -14.60 -11.59
CA LYS A 105 -0.30 -14.56 -10.63
C LYS A 105 0.06 -13.62 -9.49
N TYR A 106 -0.90 -12.81 -9.04
CA TYR A 106 -0.70 -11.82 -7.96
C TYR A 106 -1.54 -12.18 -6.74
N ILE A 107 -0.92 -12.16 -5.57
CA ILE A 107 -1.57 -12.49 -4.29
C ILE A 107 -1.51 -11.25 -3.39
N PRO A 108 -2.64 -10.61 -3.04
CA PRO A 108 -2.65 -9.44 -2.17
C PRO A 108 -2.27 -9.82 -0.73
N ALA A 109 -1.56 -8.92 -0.05
CA ALA A 109 -1.16 -9.06 1.34
C ALA A 109 -1.15 -7.69 2.06
N THR A 110 -1.28 -7.74 3.38
CA THR A 110 -1.07 -6.61 4.29
C THR A 110 0.32 -6.70 4.91
N ALA A 111 1.05 -5.59 4.90
CA ALA A 111 2.29 -5.44 5.66
C ALA A 111 1.93 -5.20 7.13
N ILE A 112 2.30 -6.15 8.01
CA ILE A 112 2.06 -6.08 9.45
C ILE A 112 3.15 -5.25 10.14
N HIS A 113 4.38 -5.41 9.69
CA HIS A 113 5.56 -4.77 10.27
C HIS A 113 6.60 -4.54 9.16
N SER A 114 7.32 -3.42 9.21
CA SER A 114 8.34 -3.03 8.22
C SER A 114 9.46 -2.28 8.92
N THR A 115 10.70 -2.71 8.75
CA THR A 115 11.88 -1.92 9.12
C THR A 115 12.40 -1.16 7.90
N PHE A 116 13.05 0.00 8.10
CA PHE A 116 13.60 0.80 7.00
C PHE A 116 14.95 1.48 7.33
N ASP A 117 15.41 1.35 8.57
CA ASP A 117 16.55 2.03 9.18
C ASP A 117 17.74 1.09 9.47
N LYS A 118 17.56 -0.22 9.28
CA LYS A 118 18.58 -1.25 9.59
C LYS A 118 19.50 -1.51 8.39
N ARG A 119 20.66 -2.13 8.62
CA ARG A 119 21.58 -2.58 7.56
C ARG A 119 20.93 -3.57 6.58
N ASN A 120 20.00 -4.40 7.07
CA ASN A 120 19.15 -5.27 6.27
C ASN A 120 17.72 -5.08 6.77
N ASN A 121 16.81 -4.73 5.87
CA ASN A 121 15.44 -4.42 6.21
C ASN A 121 14.46 -5.48 5.74
N TYR A 122 13.50 -5.79 6.61
CA TYR A 122 12.52 -6.82 6.37
C TYR A 122 11.11 -6.28 6.61
N MET A 123 10.18 -6.79 5.82
CA MET A 123 8.75 -6.57 5.96
C MET A 123 8.06 -7.91 6.23
N THR A 124 7.18 -7.94 7.22
CA THR A 124 6.36 -9.11 7.55
C THR A 124 4.99 -8.95 6.90
N ILE A 125 4.55 -9.94 6.13
CA ILE A 125 3.25 -9.94 5.46
C ILE A 125 2.30 -11.00 6.04
N ASP A 126 1.00 -10.73 5.99
CA ASP A 126 -0.10 -11.53 6.54
C ASP A 126 -0.44 -12.84 5.78
N ILE A 127 0.42 -13.25 4.85
CA ILE A 127 0.27 -14.48 4.06
C ILE A 127 1.54 -15.34 4.08
N GLY A 128 1.39 -16.64 3.82
CA GLY A 128 2.41 -17.67 4.05
C GLY A 128 2.18 -18.94 3.23
N ALA A 129 2.79 -20.05 3.64
CA ALA A 129 2.72 -21.33 2.92
C ALA A 129 1.29 -21.84 2.73
N ASN A 130 0.38 -21.60 3.69
CA ASN A 130 -1.04 -21.93 3.59
C ASN A 130 -1.75 -21.18 2.44
N HIS A 131 -1.18 -20.07 1.98
CA HIS A 131 -1.65 -19.27 0.86
C HIS A 131 -0.88 -19.57 -0.43
N GLY A 132 -0.05 -20.62 -0.42
CA GLY A 132 0.77 -21.07 -1.54
C GLY A 132 2.04 -20.25 -1.80
N ILE A 133 2.47 -19.39 -0.87
CA ILE A 133 3.64 -18.53 -1.04
C ILE A 133 4.94 -19.36 -1.01
N LYS A 134 5.85 -19.12 -1.97
CA LYS A 134 7.22 -19.65 -1.96
C LYS A 134 8.26 -18.54 -1.69
N LYS A 135 9.45 -18.95 -1.25
CA LYS A 135 10.68 -18.13 -1.26
C LYS A 135 11.04 -17.73 -2.69
N GLY A 136 11.73 -16.60 -2.87
CA GLY A 136 12.19 -16.10 -4.17
C GLY A 136 11.15 -15.26 -4.93
N TRP A 137 9.87 -15.28 -4.54
CA TRP A 137 8.82 -14.52 -5.20
C TRP A 137 8.92 -13.02 -4.97
N GLY A 138 8.61 -12.23 -6.01
CA GLY A 138 8.69 -10.77 -5.97
C GLY A 138 7.56 -10.16 -5.14
N VAL A 139 7.81 -9.01 -4.52
CA VAL A 139 6.80 -8.25 -3.76
C VAL A 139 6.83 -6.79 -4.19
N PHE A 140 5.67 -6.23 -4.51
CA PHE A 140 5.50 -4.84 -4.96
C PHE A 140 4.25 -4.20 -4.35
N SER A 141 4.19 -2.88 -4.33
CA SER A 141 3.02 -2.09 -3.93
C SER A 141 2.42 -1.38 -5.15
N SER A 142 1.33 -0.65 -4.95
CA SER A 142 0.76 0.24 -5.97
C SER A 142 1.71 1.34 -6.46
N GLN A 143 2.77 1.64 -5.71
CA GLN A 143 3.78 2.64 -6.03
C GLN A 143 5.00 2.07 -6.77
N GLY A 144 5.37 0.81 -6.52
CA GLY A 144 6.58 0.20 -7.07
C GLY A 144 7.08 -1.04 -6.34
N VAL A 145 8.29 -1.50 -6.68
CA VAL A 145 8.94 -2.68 -6.08
C VAL A 145 9.21 -2.48 -4.59
N VAL A 146 8.90 -3.51 -3.79
CA VAL A 146 9.11 -3.53 -2.33
C VAL A 146 10.28 -4.44 -1.96
N GLY A 147 10.35 -5.66 -2.51
CA GLY A 147 11.36 -6.64 -2.13
C GLY A 147 11.09 -8.05 -2.66
N ILE A 148 11.77 -9.04 -2.09
CA ILE A 148 11.64 -10.47 -2.46
C ILE A 148 11.32 -11.29 -1.20
N VAL A 149 10.44 -12.28 -1.31
CA VAL A 149 10.12 -13.22 -0.22
C VAL A 149 11.37 -14.01 0.16
N HIS A 150 11.85 -13.83 1.39
CA HIS A 150 13.08 -14.42 1.90
C HIS A 150 12.82 -15.71 2.70
N THR A 151 11.80 -15.68 3.56
CA THR A 151 11.40 -16.81 4.41
C THR A 151 9.89 -16.90 4.45
N VAL A 152 9.35 -18.12 4.40
CA VAL A 152 7.91 -18.38 4.46
C VAL A 152 7.62 -19.25 5.68
N GLY A 153 6.70 -18.82 6.53
CA GLY A 153 6.05 -19.65 7.54
C GLY A 153 4.61 -19.99 7.14
N ASN A 154 3.90 -20.77 7.95
CA ASN A 154 2.57 -21.28 7.58
C ASN A 154 1.55 -20.15 7.29
N ARG A 155 1.49 -19.14 8.17
CA ARG A 155 0.55 -18.01 8.06
C ARG A 155 1.17 -16.69 7.60
N TYR A 156 2.47 -16.49 7.84
CA TYR A 156 3.18 -15.23 7.62
C TYR A 156 4.45 -15.45 6.81
N SER A 157 4.92 -14.42 6.10
CA SER A 157 6.19 -14.44 5.37
C SER A 157 7.05 -13.22 5.68
N LEU A 158 8.36 -13.39 5.60
CA LEU A 158 9.35 -12.31 5.67
C LEU A 158 9.82 -11.97 4.25
N VAL A 159 9.67 -10.70 3.89
CA VAL A 159 10.11 -10.10 2.64
C VAL A 159 11.38 -9.31 2.92
N LYS A 160 12.49 -9.63 2.24
CA LYS A 160 13.70 -8.81 2.24
C LYS A 160 13.46 -7.62 1.32
N THR A 161 13.42 -6.41 1.86
CA THR A 161 13.10 -5.22 1.06
C THR A 161 14.30 -4.79 0.20
N ILE A 162 14.04 -3.97 -0.82
CA ILE A 162 15.13 -3.35 -1.62
C ILE A 162 16.08 -2.48 -0.78
N LEU A 163 15.67 -2.10 0.43
CA LEU A 163 16.51 -1.43 1.42
C LEU A 163 17.33 -2.46 2.22
N SER A 164 18.03 -3.36 1.54
CA SER A 164 18.88 -4.37 2.19
C SER A 164 20.19 -4.59 1.44
N LYS A 165 21.27 -4.84 2.17
CA LYS A 165 22.52 -5.28 1.53
C LYS A 165 22.32 -6.64 0.88
N ASN A 166 22.99 -6.85 -0.26
CA ASN A 166 22.86 -8.04 -1.09
C ASN A 166 21.41 -8.29 -1.56
N ILE A 167 20.67 -7.22 -1.86
CA ILE A 167 19.56 -7.30 -2.83
C ILE A 167 20.19 -7.14 -4.22
N ASN A 168 19.75 -7.95 -5.19
CA ASN A 168 20.03 -7.78 -6.61
C ASN A 168 18.70 -7.92 -7.33
N ILE A 169 18.26 -6.89 -8.06
CA ILE A 169 17.02 -6.91 -8.85
C ILE A 169 17.34 -6.33 -10.22
N ASP A 170 16.91 -7.01 -11.29
CA ASP A 170 17.08 -6.55 -12.66
C ASP A 170 16.22 -5.33 -12.94
N VAL A 171 16.87 -4.20 -13.15
CA VAL A 171 16.22 -2.92 -13.43
C VAL A 171 16.74 -2.33 -14.73
N MET A 172 15.91 -1.51 -15.36
CA MET A 172 16.25 -0.81 -16.59
C MET A 172 15.64 0.59 -16.60
N LEU A 173 16.26 1.49 -17.35
CA LEU A 173 15.66 2.78 -17.67
C LEU A 173 14.51 2.58 -18.67
N GLU A 174 13.35 3.15 -18.34
CA GLU A 174 12.13 3.12 -19.17
C GLU A 174 12.39 3.68 -20.58
N LYS A 175 13.30 4.66 -20.69
CA LYS A 175 13.75 5.25 -21.95
C LYS A 175 15.23 4.92 -22.17
N GLY A 176 15.55 4.40 -23.34
CA GLY A 176 16.92 4.01 -23.74
C GLY A 176 17.31 2.58 -23.38
N GLY A 177 16.53 1.84 -22.58
CA GLY A 177 16.70 0.39 -22.39
C GLY A 177 17.93 -0.06 -21.60
N ALA A 178 18.83 0.85 -21.24
CA ALA A 178 19.99 0.61 -20.39
C ALA A 178 19.58 -0.10 -19.10
N PHE A 179 20.26 -1.18 -18.74
CA PHE A 179 19.88 -2.06 -17.64
C PHE A 179 21.06 -2.37 -16.71
N GLY A 180 20.74 -2.72 -15.47
CA GLY A 180 21.72 -3.09 -14.45
C GLY A 180 21.05 -3.69 -13.22
N LEU A 181 21.83 -3.86 -12.16
CA LEU A 181 21.39 -4.44 -10.90
C LEU A 181 21.15 -3.35 -9.86
N LEU A 182 19.93 -3.33 -9.31
CA LEU A 182 19.56 -2.52 -8.16
C LEU A 182 20.31 -2.99 -6.90
N LYS A 183 20.92 -2.06 -6.18
CA LYS A 183 21.65 -2.28 -4.92
C LYS A 183 21.28 -1.21 -3.89
N TRP A 184 21.68 -1.42 -2.64
CA TRP A 184 21.50 -0.47 -1.55
C TRP A 184 22.74 -0.42 -0.66
N ASP A 185 23.26 0.78 -0.42
CA ASP A 185 24.47 1.06 0.37
C ASP A 185 24.22 1.10 1.89
N ALA A 186 22.95 1.20 2.30
CA ALA A 186 22.46 1.48 3.66
C ALA A 186 22.65 2.92 4.17
N ALA A 187 22.89 3.89 3.28
CA ALA A 187 23.02 5.31 3.66
C ALA A 187 21.67 6.02 3.85
N SER A 188 20.63 5.64 3.10
CA SER A 188 19.32 6.29 3.19
C SER A 188 18.16 5.40 2.70
N PRO A 189 17.00 5.34 3.39
CA PRO A 189 15.83 4.61 2.90
C PRO A 189 15.17 5.24 1.67
N LYS A 190 15.51 6.49 1.32
CA LYS A 190 15.00 7.19 0.14
C LYS A 190 15.82 6.95 -1.12
N HIS A 191 17.06 6.47 -0.98
CA HIS A 191 18.00 6.34 -2.07
C HIS A 191 18.44 4.90 -2.27
N VAL A 192 18.54 4.49 -3.52
CA VAL A 192 19.02 3.17 -3.96
C VAL A 192 19.91 3.36 -5.19
N GLN A 193 20.82 2.43 -5.45
CA GLN A 193 21.82 2.53 -6.50
C GLN A 193 21.52 1.54 -7.64
N ILE A 194 21.90 1.88 -8.87
CA ILE A 194 22.05 0.90 -9.96
C ILE A 194 23.53 0.75 -10.30
N SER A 195 23.99 -0.49 -10.38
CA SER A 195 25.33 -0.87 -10.83
C SER A 195 25.27 -1.68 -12.13
N GLY A 196 26.35 -1.66 -12.91
CA GLY A 196 26.48 -2.48 -14.14
C GLY A 196 25.99 -1.83 -15.44
N ILE A 197 25.75 -0.51 -15.43
CA ILE A 197 25.44 0.24 -16.66
C ILE A 197 26.72 0.90 -17.20
N SER A 198 27.07 0.66 -18.47
CA SER A 198 28.24 1.29 -19.13
C SER A 198 28.17 2.83 -19.09
N ASN A 199 29.34 3.46 -18.93
CA ASN A 199 29.50 4.90 -18.94
C ASN A 199 29.15 5.57 -20.29
N ASP A 200 29.21 4.83 -21.41
CA ASP A 200 28.91 5.34 -22.76
C ASP A 200 27.42 5.73 -22.92
N LEU A 201 26.55 5.14 -22.11
CA LEU A 201 25.10 5.32 -22.22
C LEU A 201 24.66 6.68 -21.64
N ARG A 202 23.97 7.47 -22.48
CA ARG A 202 23.48 8.81 -22.13
C ARG A 202 22.24 8.77 -21.24
N ILE A 203 22.47 8.85 -19.93
CA ILE A 203 21.41 8.83 -18.91
C ILE A 203 21.03 10.26 -18.49
N LYS A 204 19.72 10.58 -18.57
CA LYS A 204 19.14 11.87 -18.16
C LYS A 204 18.69 11.84 -16.70
N LYS A 205 18.88 12.95 -15.98
CA LYS A 205 18.28 13.16 -14.65
C LYS A 205 16.74 13.05 -14.72
N TRP A 206 16.13 12.57 -13.65
CA TRP A 206 14.70 12.26 -13.51
C TRP A 206 14.14 11.16 -14.42
N SER A 207 14.99 10.43 -15.16
CA SER A 207 14.56 9.24 -15.92
C SER A 207 13.93 8.21 -15.00
N ARG A 208 12.82 7.60 -15.44
CA ARG A 208 12.11 6.55 -14.71
C ARG A 208 12.84 5.22 -14.85
N VAL A 209 12.94 4.50 -13.74
CA VAL A 209 13.54 3.17 -13.66
C VAL A 209 12.44 2.17 -13.30
N ILE A 210 12.41 1.07 -14.05
CA ILE A 210 11.42 0.00 -13.97
C ILE A 210 12.10 -1.37 -13.93
N THR A 211 11.40 -2.40 -13.45
CA THR A 211 11.87 -3.78 -13.54
C THR A 211 12.09 -4.20 -15.00
N LYS A 212 13.22 -4.89 -15.27
CA LYS A 212 13.50 -5.52 -16.56
C LYS A 212 12.77 -6.86 -16.70
N GLY A 213 12.68 -7.62 -15.61
CA GLY A 213 12.04 -8.94 -15.53
C GLY A 213 12.92 -10.12 -15.97
N GLY A 214 14.25 -9.94 -16.08
CA GLY A 214 15.19 -10.97 -16.56
C GLY A 214 15.20 -12.24 -15.71
N SER A 215 15.29 -12.08 -14.40
CA SER A 215 15.20 -13.16 -13.39
C SER A 215 13.82 -13.83 -13.27
N GLY A 216 12.79 -13.40 -14.01
CA GLY A 216 11.44 -13.96 -13.89
C GLY A 216 10.70 -13.70 -12.57
N ILE A 217 11.36 -13.09 -11.56
CA ILE A 217 10.79 -12.78 -10.23
C ILE A 217 9.70 -11.69 -10.30
N PHE A 218 9.86 -10.74 -11.22
CA PHE A 218 8.94 -9.63 -11.45
C PHE A 218 8.56 -9.55 -12.92
N PRO A 219 7.31 -9.16 -13.26
CA PRO A 219 7.00 -8.72 -14.61
C PRO A 219 7.80 -7.45 -14.94
N ARG A 220 8.04 -7.23 -16.23
CA ARG A 220 8.66 -6.00 -16.75
C ARG A 220 7.73 -4.80 -16.52
N GLY A 221 8.27 -3.66 -16.10
CA GLY A 221 7.53 -2.39 -16.02
C GLY A 221 7.08 -1.92 -14.63
N ILE A 222 7.33 -2.66 -13.55
CA ILE A 222 7.03 -2.19 -12.19
C ILE A 222 7.98 -1.03 -11.85
N PRO A 223 7.49 0.14 -11.37
CA PRO A 223 8.35 1.25 -10.96
C PRO A 223 9.31 0.87 -9.84
N VAL A 224 10.54 1.38 -9.91
CA VAL A 224 11.54 1.24 -8.85
C VAL A 224 11.94 2.60 -8.30
N GLY A 225 12.14 3.58 -9.19
CA GLY A 225 12.57 4.91 -8.79
C GLY A 225 12.77 5.88 -9.95
N ARG A 226 13.42 7.01 -9.67
CA ARG A 226 13.84 8.02 -10.66
C ARG A 226 15.30 8.41 -10.44
N VAL A 227 16.06 8.56 -11.51
CA VAL A 227 17.48 8.98 -11.46
C VAL A 227 17.61 10.37 -10.83
N VAL A 228 18.39 10.51 -9.76
CA VAL A 228 18.70 11.79 -9.11
C VAL A 228 20.10 12.26 -9.49
N GLU A 229 21.07 11.35 -9.44
CA GLU A 229 22.49 11.61 -9.64
C GLU A 229 23.13 10.43 -10.39
N LYS A 230 24.22 10.70 -11.10
CA LYS A 230 25.10 9.68 -11.66
C LYS A 230 26.54 10.04 -11.33
N ARG A 231 27.32 9.05 -10.93
CA ARG A 231 28.74 9.18 -10.57
C ARG A 231 29.54 8.21 -11.42
N PHE A 232 30.74 8.61 -11.80
CA PHE A 232 31.68 7.70 -12.45
C PHE A 232 32.28 6.77 -11.40
N MET A 233 32.37 5.47 -11.66
CA MET A 233 33.12 4.57 -10.79
C MET A 233 34.61 4.62 -11.13
N GLU A 234 35.43 5.02 -10.16
CA GLU A 234 36.88 4.97 -10.32
C GLU A 234 37.35 3.55 -10.67
N GLY A 235 38.27 3.46 -11.63
CA GLY A 235 38.82 2.20 -12.13
C GLY A 235 37.87 1.32 -12.96
N ARG A 236 36.62 1.73 -13.25
CA ARG A 236 35.69 0.93 -14.07
C ARG A 236 34.87 1.78 -15.05
N PRO A 237 34.62 1.32 -16.30
CA PRO A 237 33.81 2.04 -17.30
C PRO A 237 32.29 1.89 -17.02
N LEU A 238 31.87 2.23 -15.79
CA LEU A 238 30.51 2.03 -15.30
C LEU A 238 29.98 3.29 -14.60
N TRP A 239 28.70 3.58 -14.80
CA TRP A 239 27.98 4.52 -13.95
C TRP A 239 27.58 3.85 -12.63
N ASP A 240 27.77 4.56 -11.52
CA ASP A 240 26.99 4.38 -10.29
C ASP A 240 25.84 5.40 -10.30
N ILE A 241 24.60 4.91 -10.24
CA ILE A 241 23.41 5.74 -10.46
C ILE A 241 22.54 5.76 -9.21
N HIS A 242 22.47 6.93 -8.55
CA HIS A 242 21.60 7.12 -7.40
C HIS A 242 20.17 7.44 -7.87
N LEU A 243 19.22 6.65 -7.39
CA LEU A 243 17.78 6.83 -7.60
C LEU A 243 17.11 7.35 -6.34
N LEU A 244 16.07 8.15 -6.51
CA LEU A 244 15.01 8.31 -5.51
C LEU A 244 14.05 7.11 -5.63
N THR A 245 13.79 6.40 -4.54
CA THR A 245 12.84 5.28 -4.51
C THR A 245 11.43 5.73 -4.89
N ALA A 246 10.69 4.89 -5.61
CA ALA A 246 9.29 5.15 -5.97
C ALA A 246 8.33 4.91 -4.80
N VAL A 247 8.74 4.10 -3.81
CA VAL A 247 7.93 3.64 -2.68
C VAL A 247 8.46 4.24 -1.37
N ASP A 248 7.55 4.71 -0.52
CA ASP A 248 7.90 5.15 0.85
C ASP A 248 7.70 4.00 1.85
N PHE A 249 8.80 3.35 2.23
CA PHE A 249 8.82 2.16 3.10
C PHE A 249 8.25 2.36 4.50
N ARG A 250 7.94 3.60 4.89
CA ARG A 250 7.33 3.99 6.17
C ARG A 250 5.80 3.94 6.15
N THR A 251 5.17 3.97 4.97
CA THR A 251 3.71 4.06 4.82
C THR A 251 3.09 2.90 4.05
N ILE A 252 3.88 1.91 3.63
CA ILE A 252 3.39 0.71 2.94
C ILE A 252 2.50 -0.10 3.89
N GLN A 253 1.22 -0.23 3.55
CA GLN A 253 0.26 -1.11 4.23
C GLN A 253 -0.19 -2.27 3.33
N HIS A 254 -0.36 -2.04 2.03
CA HIS A 254 -0.85 -3.05 1.08
C HIS A 254 0.22 -3.36 0.03
N VAL A 255 0.47 -4.66 -0.16
CA VAL A 255 1.44 -5.20 -1.12
C VAL A 255 0.84 -6.37 -1.89
N TYR A 256 1.52 -6.77 -2.96
CA TYR A 256 1.16 -7.88 -3.83
C TYR A 256 2.39 -8.75 -4.02
N VAL A 257 2.24 -10.06 -3.80
CA VAL A 257 3.26 -11.07 -4.09
C VAL A 257 3.07 -11.57 -5.52
N VAL A 258 4.16 -11.59 -6.29
CA VAL A 258 4.25 -12.05 -7.67
C VAL A 258 4.67 -13.52 -7.67
N LYS A 259 3.77 -14.39 -8.12
CA LYS A 259 4.08 -15.76 -8.53
C LYS A 259 4.27 -15.77 -10.05
N ASN A 260 5.47 -16.09 -10.53
CA ASN A 260 5.65 -16.54 -11.91
C ASN A 260 5.35 -18.05 -11.97
N ILE A 261 4.55 -18.48 -12.95
CA ILE A 261 4.14 -19.89 -13.11
C ILE A 261 5.28 -20.73 -13.71
N HIS A 262 6.12 -20.12 -14.55
CA HIS A 262 7.26 -20.74 -15.22
C HIS A 262 8.60 -20.46 -14.51
N LEU A 263 8.57 -20.04 -13.24
CA LEU A 263 9.80 -19.73 -12.51
C LEU A 263 10.66 -20.99 -12.30
N ASP A 264 10.04 -22.05 -11.81
CA ASP A 264 10.69 -23.33 -11.54
C ASP A 264 11.36 -23.93 -12.81
N GLU A 265 10.76 -23.72 -14.00
CA GLU A 265 11.29 -24.12 -15.32
C GLU A 265 12.47 -23.23 -15.76
N LEU A 266 12.36 -21.92 -15.57
CA LEU A 266 13.39 -20.94 -15.92
C LEU A 266 14.64 -21.08 -15.02
N GLU A 267 14.46 -21.38 -13.73
CA GLU A 267 15.55 -21.65 -12.79
C GLU A 267 16.33 -22.91 -13.21
N GLN A 268 15.64 -24.01 -13.54
CA GLN A 268 16.28 -25.25 -14.04
C GLN A 268 17.09 -25.03 -15.33
N LEU A 269 16.59 -24.23 -16.27
CA LEU A 269 17.32 -23.88 -17.50
C LEU A 269 18.55 -23.00 -17.23
N GLN A 270 18.51 -22.16 -16.19
CA GLN A 270 19.66 -21.34 -15.80
C GLN A 270 20.72 -22.14 -15.02
N GLU A 271 20.31 -23.10 -14.19
CA GLU A 271 21.22 -24.04 -13.52
C GLU A 271 21.91 -25.00 -14.48
N ALA A 272 21.32 -25.24 -15.66
CA ALA A 272 21.92 -26.05 -16.73
C ALA A 272 22.99 -25.31 -17.56
N ILE A 273 23.22 -24.01 -17.32
CA ILE A 273 24.32 -23.27 -17.95
C ILE A 273 25.63 -23.84 -17.39
N PRO A 274 26.57 -24.32 -18.22
CA PRO A 274 27.85 -24.81 -17.74
C PRO A 274 28.55 -23.68 -16.99
N ALA A 275 29.02 -23.95 -15.77
CA ALA A 275 29.92 -23.03 -15.10
C ALA A 275 31.16 -22.87 -15.98
N ASP A 276 31.58 -21.62 -16.20
CA ASP A 276 32.91 -21.35 -16.74
C ASP A 276 33.91 -22.04 -15.80
N LYS A 277 34.60 -23.05 -16.31
CA LYS A 277 35.77 -23.58 -15.62
C LYS A 277 36.80 -22.46 -15.67
N GLU A 278 37.12 -21.89 -14.52
CA GLU A 278 38.35 -21.13 -14.39
C GLU A 278 39.48 -22.08 -14.83
N GLU A 279 40.22 -21.70 -15.87
CA GLU A 279 41.38 -22.45 -16.34
C GLU A 279 42.50 -22.25 -15.30
N ASP A 280 42.43 -23.03 -14.21
CA ASP A 280 43.49 -23.24 -13.22
C ASP A 280 44.66 -24.06 -13.84
N GLU A 281 45.11 -23.70 -15.05
CA GLU A 281 46.29 -24.26 -15.71
C GLU A 281 47.08 -23.16 -16.47
N LEU A 282 48.01 -22.51 -15.76
CA LEU A 282 49.45 -22.38 -16.11
C LEU A 282 50.24 -21.48 -15.14
#